data_AF-A0A524GJY6-F1
#
_entry.id   AF-A0A524GJY6-F1
#
_cell.length_a   1.000
_cell.length_b   1.000
_cell.length_c   1.000
_cell.angle_alpha   90.00
_cell.angle_beta   90.00
_cell.angle_gamma   90.00
#
_symmetry.space_group_name_H-M   'P 1'
#
loop_
_entity.id
_entity.type
_entity.pdbx_description
1 polymer ?
#
loop_
_entity_poly.entity_id
_entity_poly.type
_entity_poly.pdbx_seq_one_letter_code
_entity_poly.pdbx_strand_id
1 'polypeptide(L)'
;MKINNPSRIRTEKGQSMTEFALSLVILLTLLAGIVDLGRMFFAYIIIRDAAQEGAVYGSIAPKDDLGVLQNEVEARVKAAFTDPADSSNVPIDITKLNVVTNILGATCAMPGSGIRVRVDYTVPVTMPFLGTIIGSQDMKMSATAENAILSPVCP
;
A
#
# COMPACT_ATOMS: atom_id res chain seq x y z
N MET A 1 -45.64 56.68 35.39
CA MET A 1 -44.23 56.32 35.68
C MET A 1 -43.85 55.17 34.74
N LYS A 2 -43.14 55.44 33.64
CA LYS A 2 -42.71 54.41 32.65
C LYS A 2 -41.30 53.96 33.00
N ILE A 3 -41.13 52.67 33.27
CA ILE A 3 -39.83 52.05 33.56
C ILE A 3 -39.21 51.66 32.22
N ASN A 4 -38.15 52.36 31.80
CA ASN A 4 -37.37 52.00 30.61
C ASN A 4 -36.47 50.81 30.96
N ASN A 5 -36.65 49.69 30.25
CA ASN A 5 -35.79 48.52 30.34
C ASN A 5 -34.73 48.59 29.22
N PRO A 6 -33.43 48.72 29.52
CA PRO A 6 -32.40 48.72 28.49
C PRO A 6 -32.21 47.28 27.97
N SER A 7 -32.58 47.03 26.72
CA SER A 7 -32.29 45.77 26.04
C SER A 7 -30.76 45.61 25.92
N ARG A 8 -30.21 44.59 26.59
CA ARG A 8 -28.80 44.21 26.45
C ARG A 8 -28.56 43.68 25.04
N ILE A 9 -27.95 44.49 24.17
CA ILE A 9 -27.43 44.01 22.88
C ILE A 9 -26.18 43.19 23.19
N ARG A 10 -26.34 41.86 23.25
CA ARG A 10 -25.22 40.92 23.38
C ARG A 10 -24.52 40.86 22.02
N THR A 11 -23.28 41.34 21.95
CA THR A 11 -22.53 41.34 20.70
C THR A 11 -21.80 40.01 20.55
N GLU A 12 -22.27 39.15 19.64
CA GLU A 12 -21.69 37.86 19.23
C GLU A 12 -20.37 38.07 18.43
N LYS A 13 -19.40 38.82 18.98
CA LYS A 13 -18.11 39.05 18.31
C LYS A 13 -17.24 37.79 18.46
N GLY A 14 -17.24 36.94 17.44
CA GLY A 14 -16.34 35.78 17.34
C GLY A 14 -17.02 34.46 17.00
N GLN A 15 -18.35 34.37 17.09
CA GLN A 15 -19.09 33.14 16.81
C GLN A 15 -18.84 32.61 15.39
N SER A 16 -18.85 33.51 14.39
CA SER A 16 -18.57 33.14 13.00
C SER A 16 -17.13 32.64 12.77
N MET A 17 -16.15 33.20 13.48
CA MET A 17 -14.76 32.73 13.39
C MET A 17 -14.61 31.33 14.01
N THR A 18 -15.29 31.07 15.13
CA THR A 18 -15.25 29.75 15.78
C THR A 18 -15.96 28.67 14.96
N GLU A 19 -17.08 29.01 14.31
CA GLU A 19 -17.81 28.08 13.44
C GLU A 19 -17.03 27.77 12.16
N PHE A 20 -16.35 28.76 11.59
CA PHE A 20 -15.44 28.56 10.47
C PHE A 20 -14.23 27.69 10.86
N ALA A 21 -13.62 27.95 12.02
CA ALA A 21 -12.48 27.17 12.50
C ALA A 21 -12.84 25.69 12.69
N LEU A 22 -14.02 25.39 13.26
CA LEU A 22 -14.52 24.01 13.40
C LEU A 22 -14.74 23.35 12.03
N SER A 23 -15.38 24.06 11.10
CA SER A 23 -15.59 23.57 9.73
C SER A 23 -14.26 23.27 9.02
N LEU A 24 -13.26 24.14 9.20
CA LEU A 24 -11.93 23.98 8.63
C LEU A 24 -11.20 22.76 9.19
N VAL A 25 -11.27 22.51 10.50
CA VAL A 25 -10.67 21.31 11.13
C VAL A 25 -11.27 20.03 10.54
N ILE A 26 -12.59 19.98 10.37
CA ILE A 26 -13.27 18.82 9.76
C ILE A 26 -12.81 18.65 8.30
N LEU A 27 -12.75 19.74 7.53
CA LEU A 27 -12.28 19.72 6.14
C LEU A 27 -10.84 19.21 6.02
N LEU A 28 -9.93 19.71 6.86
CA LEU A 28 -8.52 19.28 6.88
C LEU A 28 -8.38 17.81 7.28
N THR A 29 -9.19 17.35 8.23
CA THR A 29 -9.20 15.93 8.64
C THR A 29 -9.64 15.03 7.48
N LEU A 30 -10.67 15.43 6.73
CA LEU A 30 -11.14 14.70 5.57
C LEU A 30 -10.08 14.67 4.47
N LEU A 31 -9.45 15.81 4.16
CA LEU A 31 -8.36 15.89 3.18
C LEU A 31 -7.14 15.03 3.59
N ALA A 32 -6.76 15.05 4.87
CA ALA A 32 -5.70 14.19 5.39
C ALA A 32 -6.00 12.70 5.17
N GLY A 33 -7.25 12.29 5.42
CA GLY A 33 -7.70 10.92 5.15
C GLY A 33 -7.64 10.55 3.66
N ILE A 34 -8.03 11.46 2.77
CA ILE A 34 -7.94 11.25 1.31
C ILE A 34 -6.49 11.08 0.87
N VAL A 35 -5.57 11.89 1.39
CA VAL A 35 -4.14 11.80 1.04
C VAL A 35 -3.54 10.47 1.46
N ASP A 36 -3.76 10.04 2.71
CA ASP A 36 -3.25 8.77 3.20
C ASP A 36 -3.88 7.58 2.43
N LEU A 37 -5.18 7.63 2.14
CA LEU A 37 -5.86 6.62 1.32
C LEU A 37 -5.27 6.54 -0.10
N GLY A 38 -5.02 7.69 -0.74
CA GLY A 38 -4.41 7.76 -2.05
C GLY A 38 -3.02 7.14 -2.07
N ARG A 39 -2.21 7.39 -1.04
CA ARG A 39 -0.89 6.78 -0.89
C ARG A 39 -0.96 5.27 -0.66
N MET A 40 -1.89 4.80 0.17
CA MET A 40 -2.11 3.37 0.40
C MET A 40 -2.54 2.66 -0.89
N PHE A 41 -3.45 3.26 -1.65
CA PHE A 41 -3.91 2.71 -2.92
C PHE A 41 -2.80 2.68 -3.98
N PHE A 42 -1.99 3.74 -4.06
CA PHE A 42 -0.82 3.78 -4.93
C PHE A 42 0.19 2.69 -4.58
N ALA A 43 0.52 2.52 -3.29
CA ALA A 43 1.40 1.45 -2.83
C ALA A 43 0.82 0.07 -3.19
N TYR A 44 -0.49 -0.13 -3.05
CA TYR A 44 -1.17 -1.38 -3.40
C TYR A 44 -1.03 -1.74 -4.89
N ILE A 45 -1.19 -0.77 -5.80
CA ILE A 45 -1.00 -1.00 -7.24
C ILE A 45 0.44 -1.45 -7.51
N ILE A 46 1.42 -0.73 -6.97
CA ILE A 46 2.83 -1.01 -7.21
C ILE A 46 3.21 -2.42 -6.71
N ILE A 47 2.81 -2.81 -5.49
CA ILE A 47 3.11 -4.16 -4.99
C ILE A 47 2.39 -5.27 -5.78
N ARG A 48 1.20 -4.98 -6.32
CA ARG A 48 0.45 -5.92 -7.16
C ARG A 48 1.15 -6.13 -8.50
N ASP A 49 1.59 -5.07 -9.13
CA ASP A 49 2.32 -5.14 -10.40
C ASP A 49 3.67 -5.84 -10.22
N ALA A 50 4.38 -5.57 -9.12
CA ALA A 50 5.61 -6.28 -8.80
C ALA A 50 5.38 -7.77 -8.51
N ALA A 51 4.30 -8.13 -7.80
CA ALA A 51 3.92 -9.53 -7.60
C ALA A 51 3.65 -10.24 -8.94
N GLN A 52 2.96 -9.56 -9.86
CA GLN A 52 2.68 -10.06 -11.20
C GLN A 52 3.97 -10.30 -11.98
N GLU A 53 4.90 -9.36 -11.95
CA GLU A 53 6.20 -9.51 -12.61
C GLU A 53 6.98 -10.71 -12.05
N GLY A 54 7.00 -10.89 -10.73
CA GLY A 54 7.58 -12.06 -10.09
C GLY A 54 6.93 -13.38 -10.53
N ALA A 55 5.60 -13.41 -10.64
CA ALA A 55 4.85 -14.59 -11.09
C ALA A 55 5.09 -14.91 -12.58
N VAL A 56 5.17 -13.87 -13.42
CA VAL A 56 5.52 -14.01 -14.84
C VAL A 56 6.94 -14.56 -14.98
N TYR A 57 7.92 -13.96 -14.32
CA TYR A 57 9.30 -14.47 -14.34
C TYR A 57 9.38 -15.92 -13.86
N GLY A 58 8.75 -16.23 -12.73
CA GLY A 58 8.75 -17.59 -12.18
C GLY A 58 8.06 -18.64 -13.05
N SER A 59 7.14 -18.24 -13.92
CA SER A 59 6.50 -19.16 -14.87
C SER A 59 7.45 -19.69 -15.93
N ILE A 60 8.42 -18.87 -16.36
CA ILE A 60 9.37 -19.16 -17.44
C ILE A 60 10.78 -19.49 -16.95
N ALA A 61 11.15 -19.04 -15.75
CA ALA A 61 12.49 -19.24 -15.22
C ALA A 61 12.82 -20.73 -15.02
N PRO A 62 14.09 -21.14 -15.20
CA PRO A 62 14.56 -22.49 -14.86
C PRO A 62 14.27 -22.81 -13.39
N LYS A 63 13.85 -24.05 -13.12
CA LYS A 63 13.41 -24.49 -11.77
C LYS A 63 14.29 -25.60 -11.22
N ASP A 64 15.53 -25.68 -11.71
CA ASP A 64 16.51 -26.71 -11.35
C ASP A 64 16.87 -26.62 -9.85
N ASP A 65 16.93 -25.39 -9.33
CA ASP A 65 17.09 -25.10 -7.91
C ASP A 65 16.00 -24.12 -7.45
N LEU A 66 15.13 -24.59 -6.55
CA LEU A 66 14.05 -23.76 -6.02
C LEU A 66 14.58 -22.60 -5.17
N GLY A 67 15.68 -22.76 -4.44
CA GLY A 67 16.28 -21.67 -3.67
C GLY A 67 16.78 -20.53 -4.57
N VAL A 68 17.42 -20.87 -5.69
CA VAL A 68 17.84 -19.88 -6.69
C VAL A 68 16.64 -19.19 -7.32
N LEU A 69 15.60 -19.94 -7.69
CA LEU A 69 14.37 -19.38 -8.23
C LEU A 69 13.73 -18.34 -7.27
N GLN A 70 13.65 -18.66 -5.98
CA GLN A 70 13.07 -17.75 -4.98
C GLN A 70 13.87 -16.45 -4.87
N ASN A 71 15.20 -16.56 -4.80
CA ASN A 71 16.08 -15.39 -4.74
C ASN A 71 15.96 -14.51 -5.99
N GLU A 72 15.90 -15.12 -7.18
CA GLU A 72 15.77 -14.41 -8.45
C GLU A 72 14.39 -13.74 -8.57
N VAL A 73 13.31 -14.42 -8.18
CA VAL A 73 11.96 -13.83 -8.14
C VAL A 73 11.93 -12.65 -7.15
N GLU A 74 12.52 -12.78 -5.97
CA GLU A 74 12.62 -11.70 -5.00
C GLU A 74 13.42 -10.51 -5.56
N ALA A 75 14.54 -10.76 -6.24
CA ALA A 75 15.33 -9.73 -6.89
C ALA A 75 14.54 -9.01 -7.98
N ARG A 76 13.75 -9.74 -8.79
CA ARG A 76 12.87 -9.15 -9.82
C ARG A 76 11.75 -8.32 -9.23
N VAL A 77 11.11 -8.81 -8.18
CA VAL A 77 10.09 -8.06 -7.44
C VAL A 77 10.69 -6.77 -6.87
N LYS A 78 11.89 -6.82 -6.29
CA LYS A 78 12.59 -5.62 -5.79
C LYS A 78 12.98 -4.65 -6.92
N ALA A 79 13.46 -5.18 -8.04
CA ALA A 79 13.86 -4.39 -9.20
C ALA A 79 12.66 -3.66 -9.83
N ALA A 80 11.44 -4.20 -9.72
CA ALA A 80 10.22 -3.53 -10.19
C ALA A 80 9.94 -2.21 -9.44
N PHE A 81 10.56 -1.99 -8.28
CA PHE A 81 10.42 -0.75 -7.50
C PHE A 81 11.55 0.25 -7.73
N THR A 82 12.67 -0.17 -8.31
CA THR A 82 13.86 0.69 -8.49
C THR A 82 13.94 1.16 -9.93
N ASP A 83 14.02 2.47 -10.15
CA ASP A 83 14.35 3.00 -11.46
C ASP A 83 15.81 2.64 -11.80
N PRO A 84 16.08 1.98 -12.95
CA PRO A 84 17.45 1.70 -13.38
C PRO A 84 18.32 2.95 -13.54
N ALA A 85 17.72 4.12 -13.78
CA ALA A 85 18.42 5.39 -13.93
C ALA A 85 18.69 6.10 -12.59
N ASP A 86 17.90 5.80 -11.55
CA ASP A 86 18.05 6.38 -10.21
C ASP A 86 17.58 5.40 -9.13
N SER A 87 18.53 4.60 -8.62
CA SER A 87 18.27 3.63 -7.55
C SER A 87 17.93 4.28 -6.20
N SER A 88 18.03 5.61 -6.06
CA SER A 88 17.70 6.33 -4.83
C SER A 88 16.24 6.79 -4.77
N ASN A 89 15.57 6.88 -5.92
CA ASN A 89 14.19 7.31 -6.01
C ASN A 89 13.23 6.13 -6.02
N VAL A 90 13.12 5.46 -4.86
CA VAL A 90 12.20 4.33 -4.69
C VAL A 90 10.87 4.84 -4.12
N PRO A 91 9.72 4.60 -4.79
CA PRO A 91 8.42 5.10 -4.35
C PRO A 91 7.92 4.45 -3.05
N ILE A 92 8.51 3.32 -2.67
CA ILE A 92 8.20 2.56 -1.46
C ILE A 92 9.48 2.11 -0.74
N ASP A 93 9.41 1.98 0.58
CA ASP A 93 10.52 1.49 1.39
C ASP A 93 10.71 -0.03 1.22
N ILE A 94 11.65 -0.44 0.37
CA ILE A 94 11.96 -1.85 0.07
C ILE A 94 12.41 -2.66 1.30
N THR A 95 12.82 -2.02 2.40
CA THR A 95 13.19 -2.73 3.64
C THR A 95 11.98 -3.28 4.39
N LYS A 96 10.79 -2.71 4.15
CA LYS A 96 9.51 -3.15 4.73
C LYS A 96 8.75 -4.12 3.83
N LEU A 97 9.42 -4.63 2.79
CA LEU A 97 8.87 -5.58 1.83
C LEU A 97 9.23 -7.00 2.22
N ASN A 98 8.27 -7.92 2.16
CA ASN A 98 8.51 -9.35 2.28
C ASN A 98 7.88 -10.10 1.10
N VAL A 99 8.69 -10.83 0.35
CA VAL A 99 8.27 -11.58 -0.84
C VAL A 99 8.20 -13.05 -0.48
N VAL A 100 7.06 -13.68 -0.74
CA VAL A 100 6.84 -15.10 -0.51
C VAL A 100 6.40 -15.74 -1.81
N THR A 101 7.24 -16.63 -2.30
CA THR A 101 7.00 -17.41 -3.52
C THR A 101 6.58 -18.83 -3.15
N ASN A 102 5.51 -19.32 -3.74
CA ASN A 102 5.01 -20.67 -3.53
C ASN A 102 4.68 -21.34 -4.86
N ILE A 103 4.98 -22.62 -4.98
CA ILE A 103 4.66 -23.41 -6.17
C ILE A 103 3.34 -24.13 -5.88
N LEU A 104 2.37 -23.92 -6.77
CA LEU A 104 1.09 -24.60 -6.73
C LEU A 104 1.19 -25.84 -7.60
N GLY A 105 0.91 -27.01 -7.02
CA GLY A 105 1.04 -28.28 -7.74
C GLY A 105 2.49 -28.71 -7.87
N ALA A 106 2.83 -29.32 -9.00
CA ALA A 106 4.17 -29.84 -9.27
C ALA A 106 4.98 -28.86 -10.13
N THR A 107 6.31 -28.94 -10.07
CA THR A 107 7.22 -28.14 -10.92
C THR A 107 7.12 -28.47 -12.41
N CYS A 108 6.44 -29.58 -12.74
CA CYS A 108 6.06 -29.94 -14.08
C CYS A 108 4.79 -29.19 -14.53
N ALA A 109 4.74 -28.83 -15.81
CA ALA A 109 3.68 -28.02 -16.43
C ALA A 109 2.46 -28.91 -16.71
N MET A 110 1.88 -29.46 -15.64
CA MET A 110 0.62 -30.17 -15.68
C MET A 110 -0.54 -29.18 -15.50
N PRO A 111 -1.75 -29.50 -15.98
CA PRO A 111 -2.93 -28.70 -15.69
C PRO A 111 -3.09 -28.50 -14.18
N GLY A 112 -3.11 -27.24 -13.73
CA GLY A 112 -3.19 -26.87 -12.32
C GLY A 112 -1.85 -26.54 -11.66
N SER A 113 -0.71 -26.72 -12.34
CA SER A 113 0.60 -26.28 -11.86
C SER A 113 0.83 -24.79 -12.12
N GLY A 114 1.27 -24.07 -11.10
CA GLY A 114 1.48 -22.62 -11.18
C GLY A 114 2.51 -22.13 -10.17
N ILE A 115 2.94 -20.89 -10.34
CA ILE A 115 3.69 -20.17 -9.33
C ILE A 115 2.81 -19.05 -8.75
N ARG A 116 2.79 -18.97 -7.43
CA ARG A 116 2.14 -17.91 -6.66
C ARG A 116 3.23 -17.04 -6.05
N VAL A 117 3.18 -15.74 -6.31
CA VAL A 117 4.04 -14.75 -5.68
C VAL A 117 3.18 -13.84 -4.83
N ARG A 118 3.51 -13.76 -3.54
CA ARG A 118 2.84 -12.91 -2.57
C ARG A 118 3.82 -11.86 -2.08
N VAL A 119 3.43 -10.60 -2.17
CA VAL A 119 4.22 -9.46 -1.74
C VAL A 119 3.50 -8.81 -0.56
N ASP A 120 4.14 -8.82 0.59
CA ASP A 120 3.71 -8.12 1.80
C ASP A 120 4.45 -6.79 1.90
N TYR A 121 3.69 -5.74 2.18
CA TYR A 121 4.23 -4.42 2.41
C TYR A 121 3.56 -3.75 3.60
N THR A 122 4.35 -3.01 4.38
CA THR A 122 3.85 -2.24 5.52
C THR A 122 3.90 -0.75 5.19
N VAL A 123 2.72 -0.15 4.98
CA VAL A 123 2.58 1.28 4.70
C VAL A 123 2.52 2.06 6.02
N PRO A 124 3.44 3.03 6.23
CA PRO A 124 3.33 3.93 7.37
C PRO A 124 2.20 4.95 7.13
N VAL A 125 1.35 5.14 8.14
CA VAL A 125 0.36 6.22 8.18
C VAL A 125 1.10 7.52 8.44
N THR A 126 0.99 8.48 7.52
CA THR A 126 1.75 9.73 7.65
C THR A 126 1.02 10.83 8.39
N MET A 127 -0.31 10.80 8.45
CA MET A 127 -1.06 11.81 9.19
C MET A 127 -1.32 11.34 10.64
N PRO A 128 -0.84 12.08 11.66
CA PRO A 128 -0.84 11.63 13.06
C PRO A 128 -2.24 11.40 13.64
N PHE A 129 -3.22 12.18 13.17
CA PHE A 129 -4.61 12.05 13.61
C PHE A 129 -5.28 10.77 13.11
N LEU A 130 -4.88 10.29 11.93
CA LEU A 130 -5.46 9.08 11.34
C LEU A 130 -5.00 7.82 12.09
N GLY A 131 -3.70 7.75 12.44
CA GLY A 131 -3.16 6.64 13.23
C GLY A 131 -3.75 6.55 14.65
N THR A 132 -4.14 7.69 15.23
CA THR A 132 -4.79 7.73 16.56
C THR A 132 -6.23 7.21 16.51
N ILE A 133 -6.95 7.45 15.40
CA ILE A 133 -8.32 6.96 15.20
C ILE A 133 -8.32 5.46 14.85
N ILE A 134 -7.37 5.01 14.02
CA ILE A 134 -7.28 3.62 13.53
C ILE A 134 -6.62 2.70 14.59
N GLY A 135 -5.84 3.26 15.51
CA GLY A 135 -5.15 2.51 16.56
C GLY A 135 -3.82 1.88 16.13
N SER A 136 -3.37 2.12 14.90
CA SER A 136 -2.05 1.73 14.40
C SER A 136 -1.45 2.81 13.49
N GLN A 137 -0.12 2.93 13.51
CA GLN A 137 0.64 3.78 12.58
C GLN A 137 1.21 3.01 11.40
N ASP A 138 1.08 1.69 11.42
CA ASP A 138 1.51 0.80 10.35
C ASP A 138 0.31 -0.03 9.88
N MET A 139 0.12 -0.07 8.56
CA MET A 139 -0.92 -0.89 7.93
C MET A 139 -0.26 -1.92 7.03
N LYS A 140 -0.53 -3.20 7.30
CA LYS A 140 -0.05 -4.30 6.47
C LYS A 140 -0.98 -4.50 5.28
N MET A 141 -0.39 -4.63 4.10
CA MET A 141 -1.10 -4.94 2.88
C MET A 141 -0.35 -6.05 2.13
N SER A 142 -1.12 -6.94 1.53
CA SER A 142 -0.60 -8.10 0.81
C SER A 142 -1.22 -8.14 -0.57
N ALA A 143 -0.39 -8.28 -1.60
CA ALA A 143 -0.83 -8.57 -2.96
C ALA A 143 -0.35 -9.97 -3.36
N THR A 144 -1.18 -10.71 -4.09
CA THR A 144 -0.83 -12.04 -4.59
C THR A 144 -1.10 -12.09 -6.08
N ALA A 145 -0.14 -12.64 -6.83
CA ALA A 145 -0.27 -12.94 -8.25
C ALA A 145 0.02 -14.41 -8.48
N GLU A 146 -0.67 -15.01 -9.45
CA GLU A 146 -0.51 -16.40 -9.83
C GLU A 146 -0.34 -16.52 -11.33
N ASN A 147 0.57 -17.38 -11.78
CA ASN A 147 0.73 -17.68 -13.18
C ASN A 147 1.00 -19.18 -13.41
N ALA A 148 0.52 -19.73 -14.53
CA ALA A 148 0.76 -21.13 -14.88
C ALA A 148 2.23 -21.37 -15.26
N ILE A 149 2.79 -22.53 -14.94
CA ILE A 149 4.17 -22.86 -15.32
C ILE A 149 4.25 -23.12 -16.83
N LEU A 150 5.13 -22.39 -17.53
CA LEU A 150 5.34 -22.51 -18.97
C LEU A 150 6.63 -23.24 -19.33
N SER A 151 7.64 -23.19 -18.46
CA SER A 151 8.91 -23.89 -18.62
C SER A 151 9.08 -24.91 -17.49
N PRO A 152 8.63 -26.16 -17.67
CA PRO A 152 8.74 -27.19 -16.65
C PRO A 152 10.14 -27.79 -16.58
N VAL A 153 10.50 -28.25 -15.38
CA VAL A 153 11.65 -29.14 -15.19
C VAL A 153 11.08 -30.52 -14.88
N CYS A 154 11.19 -31.42 -15.84
CA CYS A 154 10.82 -32.84 -15.68
C CYS A 154 12.11 -33.68 -15.81
N PRO A 155 12.25 -34.76 -15.04
CA PRO A 155 13.20 -35.83 -15.35
C PRO A 155 12.82 -36.54 -16.66
#